data_AF-A0A4Y2MZH3-F1
#
_entry.id   AF-A0A4Y2MZH3-F1
#
_cell.length_a   1.000
_cell.length_b   1.000
_cell.length_c   1.000
_cell.angle_alpha   90.00
_cell.angle_beta   90.00
_cell.angle_gamma   90.00
#
_symmetry.space_group_name_H-M   'P 1'
#
loop_
_entity.id
_entity.type
_entity.pdbx_description
1 polymer ?
#
loop_
_entity_poly.entity_id
_entity_poly.type
_entity_poly.pdbx_seq_one_letter_code
_entity_poly.pdbx_strand_id
1 'polypeptide(L)'
;MNHLTAFIDASLVYGSSEEEMRKLREHGGTGAKLAMDYSTGWSYPPRKDRPCKAGKSVCDKRCFHAGERRANENPFLAALHTLWDREHNRLVDALRIRGWPEETLFHVVRKIVGALMQHITYKEYLPRILGEELTDILQLSVPTKNYRYDPNLNPTIYNVFATAAFRYGHSMLAERYQRVGRSPGTSPLLSGDFFSMDDYCSPHGDPVASLLSAQAHQQAQRVDNLFSRQVTNHLFAKKMNDPGLDLFSINVQRGRDHGLPPYTKWREVCGLPKVNDYSDLRHYLPEHVIDRLAAVYGPGGVHEIDLFAAGISEFPVNGGLMGPTFTCVVSHQFKLLKFGDRFWYENTHNPGKFSNEQIASIQKTTLASLLCRNSDVQEIHRNIFEVESPSNPRVPCSAILHETDLDVNLWP
;
A
#
# COMPACT_ATOMS: atom_id res chain seq x y z
N MET A 1 14.04 14.44 2.42
CA MET A 1 14.40 13.94 1.08
C MET A 1 13.61 12.68 0.80
N ASN A 2 13.09 12.47 -0.41
CA ASN A 2 12.49 11.20 -0.82
C ASN A 2 13.59 10.29 -1.39
N HIS A 3 13.75 9.09 -0.85
CA HIS A 3 14.74 8.11 -1.30
C HIS A 3 14.19 7.12 -2.33
N LEU A 4 12.89 7.18 -2.62
CA LEU A 4 12.21 6.33 -3.58
C LEU A 4 11.85 7.12 -4.85
N THR A 5 11.59 6.40 -5.94
CA THR A 5 10.94 7.00 -7.10
C THR A 5 9.55 7.51 -6.71
N ALA A 6 9.09 8.60 -7.34
CA ALA A 6 7.77 9.16 -7.04
C ALA A 6 6.63 8.33 -7.67
N PHE A 7 6.90 7.71 -8.82
CA PHE A 7 5.92 7.00 -9.63
C PHE A 7 5.46 5.69 -8.99
N ILE A 8 4.28 5.23 -9.38
CA ILE A 8 3.84 3.85 -9.10
C ILE A 8 4.48 2.96 -10.17
N ASP A 9 5.73 2.57 -9.96
CA ASP A 9 6.58 1.88 -10.93
C ASP A 9 7.10 0.52 -10.40
N ALA A 10 6.47 0.03 -9.33
CA ALA A 10 6.87 -1.14 -8.56
C ALA A 10 8.31 -1.05 -8.01
N SER A 11 8.83 0.14 -7.70
CA SER A 11 10.10 0.30 -6.96
C SER A 11 10.14 -0.43 -5.62
N LEU A 12 8.99 -0.74 -5.01
CA LEU A 12 8.93 -1.61 -3.82
C LEU A 12 9.41 -3.05 -4.08
N VAL A 13 9.32 -3.50 -5.33
CA VAL A 13 9.80 -4.79 -5.81
C VAL A 13 11.24 -4.66 -6.32
N TYR A 14 11.50 -3.64 -7.13
CA TYR A 14 12.73 -3.54 -7.93
C TYR A 14 13.82 -2.64 -7.35
N GLY A 15 13.58 -1.97 -6.22
CA GLY A 15 14.46 -0.93 -5.70
C GLY A 15 14.30 0.40 -6.43
N SER A 16 14.99 1.43 -5.95
CA SER A 16 14.94 2.78 -6.51
C SER A 16 16.26 3.21 -7.17
N SER A 17 17.19 2.26 -7.34
CA SER A 17 18.47 2.44 -8.03
C SER A 17 18.81 1.20 -8.86
N GLU A 18 19.63 1.36 -9.91
CA GLU A 18 20.12 0.23 -10.70
C GLU A 18 20.92 -0.77 -9.87
N GLU A 19 21.69 -0.28 -8.90
CA GLU A 19 22.48 -1.12 -8.00
C GLU A 19 21.59 -2.03 -7.13
N GLU A 20 20.54 -1.48 -6.52
CA GLU A 20 19.56 -2.26 -5.75
C GLU A 20 18.85 -3.28 -6.64
N MET A 21 18.39 -2.85 -7.81
CA MET A 21 17.70 -3.71 -8.78
C MET A 21 18.54 -4.92 -9.18
N ARG A 22 19.85 -4.72 -9.46
CA ARG A 22 20.76 -5.83 -9.77
C ARG A 22 20.94 -6.77 -8.58
N LYS A 23 21.00 -6.26 -7.34
CA LYS A 23 21.16 -7.09 -6.12
C LYS A 23 19.93 -7.96 -5.80
N LEU A 24 18.78 -7.66 -6.39
CA LEU A 24 17.51 -8.37 -6.20
C LEU A 24 17.29 -9.48 -7.25
N ARG A 25 18.08 -9.50 -8.33
CA ARG A 25 17.96 -10.45 -9.43
C ARG A 25 18.84 -11.68 -9.26
N GLU A 26 18.45 -12.79 -9.89
CA GLU A 26 19.25 -14.01 -9.96
C GLU A 26 20.57 -13.82 -10.74
N HIS A 27 21.46 -14.81 -10.66
CA HIS A 27 22.74 -14.85 -11.38
C HIS A 27 23.63 -13.62 -11.16
N GLY A 28 23.60 -13.05 -9.94
CA GLY A 28 24.41 -11.88 -9.61
C GLY A 28 23.97 -10.60 -10.33
N GLY A 29 22.69 -10.51 -10.70
CA GLY A 29 22.12 -9.30 -11.31
C GLY A 29 21.91 -9.36 -12.81
N THR A 30 22.08 -10.54 -13.44
CA THR A 30 21.94 -10.71 -14.90
C THR A 30 20.74 -11.57 -15.29
N GLY A 31 20.18 -12.35 -14.36
CA GLY A 31 18.99 -13.16 -14.62
C GLY A 31 17.73 -12.31 -14.79
N ALA A 32 16.76 -12.84 -15.52
CA ALA A 32 15.46 -12.23 -15.69
C ALA A 32 14.57 -12.36 -14.46
N LYS A 33 14.81 -13.37 -13.62
CA LYS A 33 14.07 -13.58 -12.37
C LYS A 33 14.63 -12.78 -11.21
N LEU A 34 13.77 -12.50 -10.25
CA LEU A 34 14.16 -12.09 -8.91
C LEU A 34 14.67 -13.31 -8.13
N ALA A 35 15.72 -13.09 -7.34
CA ALA A 35 16.26 -14.12 -6.46
C ALA A 35 15.23 -14.48 -5.39
N MET A 36 15.07 -15.76 -5.07
CA MET A 36 14.14 -16.25 -4.06
C MET A 36 14.80 -17.25 -3.12
N ASP A 37 14.30 -17.32 -1.88
CA ASP A 37 14.64 -18.35 -0.90
C ASP A 37 13.53 -19.42 -0.86
N TYR A 38 13.94 -20.69 -0.95
CA TYR A 38 13.06 -21.87 -0.95
C TYR A 38 13.28 -22.79 0.27
N SER A 39 14.09 -22.37 1.24
CA SER A 39 14.57 -23.19 2.38
C SER A 39 13.47 -23.80 3.26
N THR A 40 12.26 -23.27 3.21
CA THR A 40 11.12 -23.71 4.03
C THR A 40 10.05 -24.46 3.23
N GLY A 41 10.33 -24.77 1.96
CA GLY A 41 9.38 -25.37 1.02
C GLY A 41 8.49 -24.35 0.28
N TRP A 42 8.61 -23.06 0.62
CA TRP A 42 7.88 -21.95 -0.01
C TRP A 42 8.86 -20.91 -0.53
N SER A 43 8.44 -20.14 -1.53
CA SER A 43 9.25 -19.07 -2.14
C SER A 43 9.01 -17.72 -1.44
N TYR A 44 10.10 -17.09 -1.00
CA TYR A 44 10.14 -15.75 -0.40
C TYR A 44 11.26 -14.91 -0.99
N PRO A 45 11.27 -13.58 -0.79
CA PRO A 45 12.45 -12.78 -1.07
C PRO A 45 13.65 -13.31 -0.24
N PRO A 46 14.90 -13.17 -0.71
CA PRO A 46 16.05 -13.79 -0.07
C PRO A 46 16.31 -13.17 1.30
N ARG A 47 16.79 -13.96 2.27
CA ARG A 47 17.20 -13.43 3.58
C ARG A 47 18.62 -12.88 3.52
N LYS A 48 18.84 -11.64 4.01
CA LYS A 48 20.18 -11.00 4.11
C LYS A 48 20.47 -10.54 5.54
N ASP A 49 21.67 -10.03 5.79
CA ASP A 49 22.28 -9.85 7.11
C ASP A 49 21.55 -8.91 8.09
N ARG A 50 20.48 -8.25 7.67
CA ARG A 50 19.68 -7.42 8.58
C ARG A 50 18.91 -8.30 9.57
N PRO A 51 19.04 -8.08 10.88
CA PRO A 51 18.32 -8.87 11.88
C PRO A 51 16.84 -8.48 11.96
N CYS A 52 16.00 -9.50 12.03
CA CYS A 52 14.58 -9.52 12.38
C CYS A 52 14.41 -10.37 13.67
N LYS A 53 13.19 -10.51 14.19
CA LYS A 53 12.89 -11.32 15.38
C LYS A 53 12.18 -12.61 15.01
N ALA A 54 12.36 -13.64 15.84
CA ALA A 54 11.61 -14.88 15.77
C ALA A 54 11.54 -15.51 17.17
N GLY A 55 10.40 -16.09 17.52
CA GLY A 55 10.14 -16.75 18.79
C GLY A 55 10.78 -18.13 18.90
N LYS A 56 10.88 -18.90 17.80
CA LYS A 56 11.53 -20.22 17.83
C LYS A 56 13.02 -20.10 17.51
N SER A 57 13.87 -20.82 18.24
CA SER A 57 15.32 -20.81 18.05
C SER A 57 15.77 -21.37 16.70
N VAL A 58 14.99 -22.28 16.12
CA VAL A 58 15.24 -22.87 14.79
C VAL A 58 15.01 -21.88 13.64
N CYS A 59 14.35 -20.75 13.89
CA CYS A 59 14.04 -19.80 12.85
C CYS A 59 15.26 -19.01 12.40
N ASP A 60 15.41 -18.86 11.09
CA ASP A 60 16.28 -17.84 10.52
C ASP A 60 15.75 -16.45 10.90
N LYS A 61 16.57 -15.70 11.63
CA LYS A 61 16.24 -14.36 12.14
C LYS A 61 16.66 -13.26 11.17
N ARG A 62 17.10 -13.59 9.96
CA ARG A 62 17.41 -12.59 8.94
C ARG A 62 16.15 -12.07 8.27
N CYS A 63 16.08 -10.77 8.08
CA CYS A 63 15.01 -10.12 7.33
C CYS A 63 15.08 -10.47 5.83
N PHE A 64 13.94 -10.48 5.17
CA PHE A 64 13.87 -10.54 3.71
C PHE A 64 14.49 -9.31 3.07
N HIS A 65 15.14 -9.51 1.92
CA HIS A 65 15.75 -8.49 1.11
C HIS A 65 14.84 -8.21 -0.09
N ALA A 66 14.21 -7.04 -0.08
CA ALA A 66 13.27 -6.59 -1.10
C ALA A 66 13.65 -5.19 -1.60
N GLY A 67 12.98 -4.71 -2.64
CA GLY A 67 13.17 -3.37 -3.19
C GLY A 67 12.89 -2.21 -2.22
N GLU A 68 12.14 -2.46 -1.14
CA GLU A 68 11.88 -1.47 -0.10
C GLU A 68 12.34 -1.95 1.29
N ARG A 69 13.10 -1.09 1.98
CA ARG A 69 13.75 -1.45 3.26
C ARG A 69 12.79 -1.74 4.42
N ARG A 70 11.52 -1.35 4.33
CA ARG A 70 10.48 -1.58 5.35
C ARG A 70 9.61 -2.78 5.01
N ALA A 71 9.92 -3.56 3.96
CA ALA A 71 9.18 -4.78 3.60
C ALA A 71 8.93 -5.75 4.77
N ASN A 72 9.80 -5.74 5.77
CA ASN A 72 9.74 -6.61 6.95
C ASN A 72 9.12 -5.93 8.17
N GLU A 73 8.51 -4.76 8.05
CA GLU A 73 7.96 -4.03 9.20
C GLU A 73 6.94 -4.88 9.95
N ASN A 74 6.10 -5.61 9.22
CA ASN A 74 5.20 -6.64 9.74
C ASN A 74 5.06 -7.79 8.71
N PRO A 75 4.63 -9.00 9.12
CA PRO A 75 4.52 -10.15 8.23
C PRO A 75 3.52 -9.93 7.08
N PHE A 76 2.46 -9.16 7.25
CA PHE A 76 1.49 -8.93 6.17
C PHE A 76 2.09 -8.11 5.03
N LEU A 77 2.92 -7.11 5.36
CA LEU A 77 3.67 -6.35 4.38
C LEU A 77 4.68 -7.24 3.65
N ALA A 78 5.40 -8.11 4.37
CA ALA A 78 6.32 -9.08 3.77
C ALA A 78 5.59 -10.06 2.83
N ALA A 79 4.35 -10.45 3.15
CA ALA A 79 3.52 -11.29 2.30
C ALA A 79 3.13 -10.57 1.00
N LEU A 80 2.78 -9.28 1.06
CA LEU A 80 2.53 -8.49 -0.15
C LEU A 80 3.78 -8.34 -1.03
N HIS A 81 4.95 -8.10 -0.44
CA HIS A 81 6.22 -8.09 -1.20
C HIS A 81 6.46 -9.44 -1.88
N THR A 82 6.32 -10.55 -1.14
CA THR A 82 6.45 -11.90 -1.67
C THR A 82 5.48 -12.16 -2.82
N LEU A 83 4.23 -11.70 -2.71
CA LEU A 83 3.21 -11.87 -3.75
C LEU A 83 3.65 -11.24 -5.08
N TRP A 84 4.20 -10.02 -5.02
CA TRP A 84 4.69 -9.31 -6.20
C TRP A 84 5.95 -9.94 -6.79
N ASP A 85 6.86 -10.43 -5.96
CA ASP A 85 8.06 -11.14 -6.42
C ASP A 85 7.70 -12.44 -7.14
N ARG A 86 6.72 -13.18 -6.60
CA ARG A 86 6.16 -14.38 -7.25
C ARG A 86 5.52 -14.05 -8.59
N GLU A 87 4.74 -12.97 -8.68
CA GLU A 87 4.13 -12.56 -9.95
C GLU A 87 5.18 -12.22 -11.00
N HIS A 88 6.25 -11.52 -10.62
CA HIS A 88 7.36 -11.26 -11.53
C HIS A 88 7.94 -12.58 -12.07
N ASN A 89 8.32 -13.51 -11.19
CA ASN A 89 8.93 -14.76 -11.61
C ASN A 89 7.99 -15.63 -12.45
N ARG A 90 6.69 -15.65 -12.13
CA ARG A 90 5.65 -16.33 -12.93
C ARG A 90 5.56 -15.76 -14.34
N LEU A 91 5.56 -14.44 -14.49
CA LEU A 91 5.55 -13.76 -15.79
C LEU A 91 6.83 -13.99 -16.59
N VAL A 92 7.99 -14.02 -15.92
CA VAL A 92 9.27 -14.38 -16.55
C VAL A 92 9.21 -15.79 -17.13
N ASP A 93 8.68 -16.76 -16.37
CA ASP A 93 8.54 -18.14 -16.87
C ASP A 93 7.57 -18.24 -18.05
N ALA A 94 6.43 -17.56 -17.96
CA ALA A 94 5.42 -17.57 -19.02
C ALA A 94 5.93 -16.93 -20.33
N LEU A 95 6.74 -15.87 -20.24
CA LEU A 95 7.26 -15.15 -21.40
C LEU A 95 8.64 -15.66 -21.88
N ARG A 96 9.25 -16.63 -21.18
CA ARG A 96 10.54 -17.22 -21.58
C ARG A 96 10.49 -17.86 -22.97
N ILE A 97 9.32 -18.37 -23.37
CA ILE A 97 9.09 -18.95 -24.71
C ILE A 97 9.29 -17.95 -25.86
N ARG A 98 9.28 -16.63 -25.58
CA ARG A 98 9.55 -15.59 -26.58
C ARG A 98 11.02 -15.53 -27.02
N GLY A 99 11.92 -16.18 -26.29
CA GLY A 99 13.34 -16.24 -26.65
C GLY A 99 14.11 -14.92 -26.50
N TRP A 100 13.57 -13.97 -25.75
CA TRP A 100 14.26 -12.71 -25.47
C TRP A 100 15.49 -12.92 -24.59
N PRO A 101 16.53 -12.07 -24.73
CA PRO A 101 17.63 -12.02 -23.76
C PRO A 101 17.12 -11.72 -22.35
N GLU A 102 17.77 -12.26 -21.33
CA GLU A 102 17.37 -12.14 -19.91
C GLU A 102 17.12 -10.68 -19.48
N GLU A 103 17.95 -9.73 -19.95
CA GLU A 103 17.78 -8.30 -19.65
C GLU A 103 16.49 -7.72 -20.25
N THR A 104 16.17 -8.10 -21.48
CA THR A 104 14.95 -7.67 -22.16
C THR A 104 13.74 -8.28 -21.45
N LEU A 105 13.78 -9.57 -21.14
CA LEU A 105 12.71 -10.28 -20.44
C LEU A 105 12.45 -9.66 -19.06
N PHE A 106 13.50 -9.36 -18.29
CA PHE A 106 13.40 -8.66 -17.00
C PHE A 106 12.65 -7.33 -17.14
N HIS A 107 13.07 -6.48 -18.08
CA HIS A 107 12.48 -5.14 -18.22
C HIS A 107 11.05 -5.16 -18.78
N VAL A 108 10.72 -6.11 -19.67
CA VAL A 108 9.35 -6.32 -20.12
C VAL A 108 8.46 -6.73 -18.95
N VAL A 109 8.87 -7.70 -18.15
CA VAL A 109 8.09 -8.15 -16.99
C VAL A 109 7.98 -7.07 -15.92
N ARG A 110 9.08 -6.35 -15.62
CA ARG A 110 9.08 -5.20 -14.70
C ARG A 110 8.02 -4.17 -15.09
N LYS A 111 7.94 -3.86 -16.40
CA LYS A 111 6.95 -2.93 -16.94
C LYS A 111 5.52 -3.45 -16.78
N ILE A 112 5.28 -4.74 -17.02
CA ILE A 112 3.97 -5.37 -16.80
C ILE A 112 3.58 -5.25 -15.32
N VAL A 113 4.45 -5.65 -14.39
CA VAL A 113 4.18 -5.57 -12.94
C VAL A 113 3.88 -4.15 -12.49
N GLY A 114 4.63 -3.14 -12.97
CA GLY A 114 4.33 -1.74 -12.72
C GLY A 114 2.92 -1.34 -13.18
N ALA A 115 2.52 -1.77 -14.39
CA ALA A 115 1.19 -1.51 -14.91
C ALA A 115 0.07 -2.20 -14.12
N LEU A 116 0.28 -3.45 -13.67
CA LEU A 116 -0.68 -4.14 -12.80
C LEU A 116 -0.87 -3.39 -11.48
N MET A 117 0.22 -2.92 -10.87
CA MET A 117 0.19 -2.16 -9.63
C MET A 117 -0.50 -0.80 -9.78
N GLN A 118 -0.22 -0.09 -10.88
CA GLN A 118 -0.94 1.13 -11.27
C GLN A 118 -2.44 0.86 -11.40
N HIS A 119 -2.80 -0.15 -12.19
CA HIS A 119 -4.19 -0.48 -12.46
C HIS A 119 -4.96 -0.84 -11.18
N ILE A 120 -4.46 -1.76 -10.37
CA ILE A 120 -5.08 -2.18 -9.10
C ILE A 120 -5.25 -0.99 -8.16
N THR A 121 -4.23 -0.13 -8.04
CA THR A 121 -4.28 1.05 -7.15
C THR A 121 -5.43 1.98 -7.53
N TYR A 122 -5.57 2.32 -8.82
CA TYR A 122 -6.59 3.28 -9.27
C TYR A 122 -7.97 2.66 -9.45
N LYS A 123 -8.06 1.35 -9.75
CA LYS A 123 -9.34 0.64 -9.93
C LYS A 123 -9.97 0.22 -8.61
N GLU A 124 -9.19 -0.34 -7.70
CA GLU A 124 -9.74 -1.04 -6.53
C GLU A 124 -9.52 -0.24 -5.23
N TYR A 125 -8.36 0.41 -5.07
CA TYR A 125 -8.02 1.10 -3.82
C TYR A 125 -8.52 2.56 -3.76
N LEU A 126 -8.23 3.38 -4.78
CA LEU A 126 -8.59 4.80 -4.75
C LEU A 126 -10.08 5.09 -4.56
N PRO A 127 -11.01 4.42 -5.28
CA PRO A 127 -12.44 4.67 -5.10
C PRO A 127 -12.93 4.38 -3.68
N ARG A 128 -12.26 3.46 -2.97
CA ARG A 128 -12.61 3.09 -1.59
C ARG A 128 -12.14 4.10 -0.56
N ILE A 129 -11.09 4.86 -0.85
CA ILE A 129 -10.54 5.84 0.10
C ILE A 129 -11.02 7.27 -0.19
N LEU A 130 -11.32 7.60 -1.45
CA LEU A 130 -11.80 8.91 -1.89
C LEU A 130 -13.32 8.98 -2.08
N GLY A 131 -13.99 7.84 -2.29
CA GLY A 131 -15.35 7.74 -2.78
C GLY A 131 -15.41 7.65 -4.31
N GLU A 132 -16.37 6.87 -4.83
CA GLU A 132 -16.50 6.61 -6.28
C GLU A 132 -16.76 7.90 -7.06
N GLU A 133 -17.72 8.71 -6.60
CA GLU A 133 -18.11 9.97 -7.25
C GLU A 133 -16.93 10.94 -7.41
N LEU A 134 -16.16 11.16 -6.34
CA LEU A 134 -15.00 12.05 -6.39
C LEU A 134 -13.90 11.49 -7.30
N THR A 135 -13.70 10.17 -7.28
CA THR A 135 -12.70 9.51 -8.13
C THR A 135 -13.03 9.68 -9.61
N ASP A 136 -14.31 9.60 -9.98
CA ASP A 136 -14.80 9.87 -11.34
C ASP A 136 -14.66 11.34 -11.74
N ILE A 137 -15.11 12.28 -10.88
CA ILE A 137 -15.02 13.72 -11.14
C ILE A 137 -13.58 14.17 -11.38
N LEU A 138 -12.62 13.60 -10.64
CA LEU A 138 -11.20 13.92 -10.77
C LEU A 138 -10.50 13.15 -11.90
N GLN A 139 -11.23 12.34 -12.67
CA GLN A 139 -10.73 11.45 -13.73
C GLN A 139 -9.65 10.48 -13.23
N LEU A 140 -9.75 10.07 -11.97
CA LEU A 140 -8.84 9.09 -11.37
C LEU A 140 -9.27 7.66 -11.68
N SER A 141 -10.56 7.43 -11.94
CA SER A 141 -11.08 6.11 -12.34
C SER A 141 -10.41 5.59 -13.61
N VAL A 142 -10.30 4.26 -13.69
CA VAL A 142 -9.75 3.53 -14.84
C VAL A 142 -10.78 2.49 -15.32
N PRO A 143 -10.98 2.31 -16.64
CA PRO A 143 -10.27 2.94 -17.75
C PRO A 143 -10.53 4.45 -17.88
N THR A 144 -9.50 5.21 -18.22
CA THR A 144 -9.62 6.67 -18.36
C THR A 144 -10.09 7.04 -19.77
N LYS A 145 -11.26 7.68 -19.87
CA LYS A 145 -11.74 8.18 -21.17
C LYS A 145 -10.81 9.27 -21.71
N ASN A 146 -10.29 9.07 -22.92
CA ASN A 146 -9.40 10.02 -23.60
C ASN A 146 -8.15 10.41 -22.77
N TYR A 147 -7.49 9.44 -22.14
CA TYR A 147 -6.27 9.68 -21.39
C TYR A 147 -5.22 10.47 -22.19
N ARG A 148 -4.60 11.46 -21.54
CA ARG A 148 -3.48 12.21 -22.09
C ARG A 148 -2.45 12.53 -20.99
N TYR A 149 -1.20 12.19 -21.26
CA TYR A 149 -0.05 12.61 -20.46
C TYR A 149 0.18 14.12 -20.63
N ASP A 150 0.45 14.82 -19.52
CA ASP A 150 0.83 16.23 -19.50
C ASP A 150 2.28 16.38 -19.01
N PRO A 151 3.24 16.76 -19.88
CA PRO A 151 4.63 16.93 -19.50
C PRO A 151 4.91 18.13 -18.57
N ASN A 152 3.93 19.03 -18.37
CA ASN A 152 4.08 20.18 -17.49
C ASN A 152 3.70 19.88 -16.04
N LEU A 153 3.10 18.71 -15.77
CA LEU A 153 2.79 18.30 -14.40
C LEU A 153 4.05 17.79 -13.70
N ASN A 154 4.23 18.20 -12.45
CA ASN A 154 5.32 17.70 -11.60
C ASN A 154 4.80 16.55 -10.73
N PRO A 155 5.22 15.29 -11.00
CA PRO A 155 4.74 14.12 -10.26
C PRO A 155 5.47 13.91 -8.93
N THR A 156 6.38 14.80 -8.52
CA THR A 156 7.11 14.67 -7.26
C THR A 156 6.16 14.52 -6.08
N ILE A 157 6.49 13.61 -5.16
CA ILE A 157 5.72 13.42 -3.93
C ILE A 157 5.80 14.68 -3.08
N TYR A 158 4.65 15.30 -2.83
CA TYR A 158 4.55 16.43 -1.92
C TYR A 158 4.90 16.02 -0.50
N ASN A 159 5.63 16.90 0.19
CA ASN A 159 6.00 16.70 1.59
C ASN A 159 4.75 16.45 2.46
N VAL A 160 3.68 17.22 2.27
CA VAL A 160 2.42 17.06 3.02
C VAL A 160 1.76 15.70 2.80
N PHE A 161 1.87 15.13 1.59
CA PHE A 161 1.29 13.84 1.25
C PHE A 161 2.00 12.73 2.05
N ALA A 162 3.33 12.68 1.96
CA ALA A 162 4.13 11.63 2.61
C ALA A 162 4.22 11.79 4.14
N THR A 163 4.15 13.02 4.64
CA THR A 163 4.41 13.33 6.04
C THR A 163 3.14 13.36 6.90
N ALA A 164 1.99 13.68 6.30
CA ALA A 164 0.72 13.77 7.03
C ALA A 164 -0.42 12.99 6.35
N ALA A 165 -0.88 13.42 5.18
CA ALA A 165 -2.18 12.97 4.66
C ALA A 165 -2.22 11.46 4.35
N PHE A 166 -1.20 10.91 3.69
CA PHE A 166 -1.16 9.48 3.34
C PHE A 166 -0.77 8.57 4.52
N ARG A 167 -0.64 9.14 5.73
CA ARG A 167 -0.48 8.39 6.98
C ARG A 167 -1.82 8.08 7.68
N TYR A 168 -2.94 8.42 7.04
CA TYR A 168 -4.27 8.15 7.57
C TYR A 168 -4.49 6.66 7.92
N GLY A 169 -3.88 5.75 7.15
CA GLY A 169 -3.97 4.30 7.38
C GLY A 169 -3.40 3.84 8.73
N HIS A 170 -2.65 4.67 9.44
CA HIS A 170 -2.15 4.32 10.78
C HIS A 170 -3.25 4.17 11.84
N SER A 171 -4.38 4.88 11.70
CA SER A 171 -5.53 4.70 12.62
C SER A 171 -6.32 3.42 12.30
N MET A 172 -6.22 2.93 11.07
CA MET A 172 -6.92 1.73 10.60
C MET A 172 -6.35 0.43 11.17
N LEU A 173 -5.22 0.51 11.88
CA LEU A 173 -4.51 -0.65 12.42
C LEU A 173 -5.24 -1.26 13.61
N ALA A 174 -5.53 -2.56 13.53
CA ALA A 174 -6.12 -3.33 14.62
C ALA A 174 -5.06 -3.78 15.66
N GLU A 175 -5.52 -4.15 16.86
CA GLU A 175 -4.62 -4.71 17.89
C GLU A 175 -4.06 -6.08 17.53
N ARG A 176 -4.81 -6.87 16.77
CA ARG A 176 -4.47 -8.23 16.33
C ARG A 176 -4.92 -8.44 14.89
N TYR A 177 -4.16 -9.22 14.14
CA TYR A 177 -4.49 -9.61 12.78
C TYR A 177 -4.66 -11.12 12.66
N GLN A 178 -5.73 -11.54 12.00
CA GLN A 178 -6.07 -12.94 11.79
C GLN A 178 -5.05 -13.64 10.89
N ARG A 179 -4.94 -14.96 11.07
CA ARG A 179 -4.29 -15.90 10.13
C ARG A 179 -5.33 -16.96 9.78
N VAL A 180 -5.30 -17.51 8.57
CA VAL A 180 -6.18 -18.64 8.23
C VAL A 180 -5.96 -19.77 9.23
N GLY A 181 -7.05 -20.34 9.75
CA GLY A 181 -7.02 -21.40 10.77
C GLY A 181 -6.74 -20.93 12.20
N ARG A 182 -6.65 -19.62 12.46
CA ARG A 182 -6.55 -19.05 13.83
C ARG A 182 -7.68 -18.08 14.10
N SER A 183 -8.25 -18.16 15.31
CA SER A 183 -9.23 -17.17 15.77
C SER A 183 -8.54 -15.85 16.18
N PRO A 184 -9.25 -14.71 16.17
CA PRO A 184 -8.70 -13.41 16.56
C PRO A 184 -8.03 -13.39 17.94
N GLY A 185 -8.59 -14.12 18.92
CA GLY A 185 -8.06 -14.20 20.29
C GLY A 185 -6.75 -14.98 20.40
N THR A 186 -6.41 -15.77 19.39
CA THR A 186 -5.19 -16.60 19.34
C THR A 186 -4.10 -16.03 18.43
N SER A 187 -4.42 -14.98 17.65
CA SER A 187 -3.43 -14.26 16.85
C SER A 187 -2.52 -13.41 17.74
N PRO A 188 -1.23 -13.22 17.38
CA PRO A 188 -0.34 -12.29 18.09
C PRO A 188 -0.90 -10.86 18.13
N LEU A 189 -0.45 -10.09 19.13
CA LEU A 189 -0.61 -8.64 19.11
C LEU A 189 0.24 -8.05 17.99
N LEU A 190 -0.19 -6.93 17.39
CA LEU A 190 0.56 -6.24 16.35
C LEU A 190 1.99 -5.86 16.81
N SER A 191 2.18 -5.49 18.08
CA SER A 191 3.52 -5.25 18.66
C SER A 191 4.43 -6.49 18.59
N GLY A 192 3.85 -7.68 18.73
CA GLY A 192 4.50 -8.98 18.54
C GLY A 192 4.81 -9.28 17.06
N ASP A 193 4.02 -8.75 16.13
CA ASP A 193 4.20 -8.97 14.69
C ASP A 193 5.32 -8.12 14.08
N PHE A 194 5.65 -6.96 14.67
CA PHE A 194 6.68 -6.09 14.09
C PHE A 194 8.04 -6.77 13.92
N PHE A 195 8.56 -6.81 12.70
CA PHE A 195 9.82 -7.49 12.32
C PHE A 195 9.87 -8.99 12.61
N SER A 196 8.71 -9.66 12.75
CA SER A 196 8.64 -11.09 13.05
C SER A 196 8.78 -11.97 11.81
N MET A 197 9.59 -13.03 11.92
CA MET A 197 9.76 -14.10 10.92
C MET A 197 9.03 -15.39 11.28
N ASP A 198 8.23 -15.39 12.35
CA ASP A 198 7.60 -16.61 12.86
C ASP A 198 6.63 -17.24 11.85
N ASP A 199 5.86 -16.43 11.12
CA ASP A 199 4.92 -16.90 10.10
C ASP A 199 5.63 -17.55 8.89
N TYR A 200 6.93 -17.28 8.68
CA TYR A 200 7.72 -17.77 7.52
C TYR A 200 8.73 -18.86 7.86
N CYS A 201 8.92 -19.15 9.13
CA CYS A 201 10.00 -20.01 9.62
C CYS A 201 9.70 -21.50 9.49
N SER A 202 8.51 -21.91 9.95
CA SER A 202 8.04 -23.29 9.90
C SER A 202 6.54 -23.27 9.61
N PRO A 203 6.18 -22.88 8.38
CA PRO A 203 4.79 -22.66 8.02
C PRO A 203 4.06 -23.99 7.78
N HIS A 204 2.78 -24.06 8.17
CA HIS A 204 1.94 -25.25 7.96
C HIS A 204 1.34 -25.35 6.54
N GLY A 205 1.45 -24.26 5.77
CA GLY A 205 0.94 -24.07 4.40
C GLY A 205 1.50 -22.73 3.89
N ASP A 206 1.09 -22.25 2.72
CA ASP A 206 1.61 -20.99 2.18
C ASP A 206 1.31 -19.79 3.11
N PRO A 207 2.32 -19.11 3.69
CA PRO A 207 2.08 -17.95 4.54
C PRO A 207 1.45 -16.78 3.77
N VAL A 208 1.74 -16.64 2.48
CA VAL A 208 1.12 -15.58 1.67
C VAL A 208 -0.39 -15.80 1.59
N ALA A 209 -0.82 -17.02 1.28
CA ALA A 209 -2.23 -17.40 1.28
C ALA A 209 -2.89 -17.17 2.64
N SER A 210 -2.24 -17.61 3.73
CA SER A 210 -2.79 -17.52 5.08
C SER A 210 -2.93 -16.06 5.57
N LEU A 211 -1.90 -15.24 5.38
CA LEU A 211 -1.86 -13.87 5.88
C LEU A 211 -2.79 -12.96 5.07
N LEU A 212 -2.72 -13.03 3.73
CA LEU A 212 -3.48 -12.11 2.86
C LEU A 212 -4.97 -12.47 2.78
N SER A 213 -5.32 -13.75 2.78
CA SER A 213 -6.75 -14.15 2.83
C SER A 213 -7.40 -13.77 4.16
N ALA A 214 -6.67 -13.86 5.26
CA ALA A 214 -7.16 -13.45 6.56
C ALA A 214 -7.33 -11.92 6.64
N GLN A 215 -6.42 -11.14 6.06
CA GLN A 215 -6.59 -9.69 5.96
C GLN A 215 -7.79 -9.29 5.10
N ALA A 216 -8.00 -9.96 3.97
CA ALA A 216 -9.17 -9.71 3.11
C ALA A 216 -10.51 -9.97 3.86
N HIS A 217 -10.50 -10.85 4.86
CA HIS A 217 -11.69 -11.16 5.66
C HIS A 217 -11.86 -10.26 6.90
N GLN A 218 -10.77 -9.65 7.39
CA GLN A 218 -10.80 -8.85 8.61
C GLN A 218 -11.13 -7.38 8.31
N GLN A 219 -12.12 -6.84 9.01
CA GLN A 219 -12.45 -5.41 8.94
C GLN A 219 -11.31 -4.55 9.50
N ALA A 220 -10.94 -3.52 8.74
CA ALA A 220 -10.04 -2.47 9.19
C ALA A 220 -10.71 -1.59 10.26
N GLN A 221 -9.90 -0.96 11.12
CA GLN A 221 -10.40 0.08 12.03
C GLN A 221 -10.76 1.34 11.23
N ARG A 222 -11.54 2.23 11.86
CA ARG A 222 -11.98 3.48 11.22
C ARG A 222 -10.82 4.48 11.07
N VAL A 223 -11.01 5.43 10.17
CA VAL A 223 -10.13 6.59 10.05
C VAL A 223 -10.60 7.66 11.03
N ASP A 224 -9.89 7.79 12.15
CA ASP A 224 -10.17 8.74 13.22
C ASP A 224 -8.92 8.93 14.11
N ASN A 225 -9.07 9.67 15.20
CA ASN A 225 -8.00 9.92 16.16
C ASN A 225 -7.84 8.85 17.25
N LEU A 226 -8.53 7.71 17.14
CA LEU A 226 -8.47 6.60 18.09
C LEU A 226 -7.57 5.48 17.55
N PHE A 227 -6.31 5.54 17.93
CA PHE A 227 -5.30 4.60 17.47
C PHE A 227 -5.22 3.40 18.41
N SER A 228 -4.91 2.23 17.85
CA SER A 228 -4.61 1.04 18.64
C SER A 228 -3.46 1.28 19.62
N ARG A 229 -3.60 0.78 20.86
CA ARG A 229 -2.53 0.80 21.86
C ARG A 229 -1.23 0.14 21.38
N GLN A 230 -1.35 -0.79 20.42
CA GLN A 230 -0.18 -1.46 19.84
C GLN A 230 0.73 -0.51 19.07
N VAL A 231 0.22 0.65 18.63
CA VAL A 231 1.00 1.69 17.95
C VAL A 231 1.14 2.99 18.72
N THR A 232 0.34 3.25 19.76
CA THR A 232 0.52 4.45 20.63
C THR A 232 1.36 4.20 21.88
N ASN A 233 1.48 2.95 22.34
CA ASN A 233 2.19 2.61 23.58
C ASN A 233 3.24 1.51 23.40
N HIS A 234 3.16 0.73 22.32
CA HIS A 234 3.95 -0.49 22.13
C HIS A 234 4.59 -0.57 20.74
N LEU A 235 4.66 0.54 19.98
CA LEU A 235 5.28 0.54 18.66
C LEU A 235 6.76 0.14 18.79
N PHE A 236 7.14 -0.93 18.10
CA PHE A 236 8.49 -1.52 18.14
C PHE A 236 9.01 -1.86 19.55
N ALA A 237 8.11 -2.18 20.48
CA ALA A 237 8.48 -2.67 21.80
C ALA A 237 9.37 -3.92 21.70
N LYS A 238 10.39 -4.03 22.56
CA LYS A 238 11.35 -5.14 22.54
C LYS A 238 10.70 -6.47 22.94
N LYS A 239 9.78 -6.44 23.91
CA LYS A 239 8.97 -7.59 24.33
C LYS A 239 7.49 -7.22 24.36
N MET A 240 6.65 -8.24 24.38
CA MET A 240 5.21 -8.07 24.56
C MET A 240 4.93 -7.33 25.87
N ASN A 241 4.10 -6.28 25.81
CA ASN A 241 3.74 -5.38 26.91
C ASN A 241 4.85 -4.43 27.41
N ASP A 242 6.07 -4.47 26.86
CA ASP A 242 7.07 -3.44 27.15
C ASP A 242 6.59 -2.08 26.60
N PRO A 243 6.96 -0.96 27.24
CA PRO A 243 6.76 0.36 26.65
C PRO A 243 7.53 0.46 25.33
N GLY A 244 6.85 0.97 24.31
CA GLY A 244 7.38 1.26 22.99
C GLY A 244 7.23 2.73 22.64
N LEU A 245 7.30 3.01 21.34
CA LEU A 245 7.07 4.35 20.79
C LEU A 245 5.57 4.62 20.61
N ASP A 246 5.25 5.88 20.35
CA ASP A 246 3.91 6.35 20.00
C ASP A 246 3.89 6.88 18.56
N LEU A 247 3.22 6.15 17.67
CA LEU A 247 3.11 6.47 16.26
C LEU A 247 2.32 7.77 16.00
N PHE A 248 1.29 8.05 16.79
CA PHE A 248 0.51 9.29 16.66
C PHE A 248 1.39 10.49 17.00
N SER A 249 2.06 10.42 18.15
CA SER A 249 3.01 11.45 18.60
C SER A 249 4.16 11.63 17.60
N ILE A 250 4.68 10.54 17.03
CA ILE A 250 5.69 10.59 15.96
C ILE A 250 5.16 11.30 14.72
N ASN A 251 3.91 11.07 14.29
CA ASN A 251 3.35 11.73 13.11
C ASN A 251 3.20 13.24 13.33
N VAL A 252 2.72 13.66 14.50
CA VAL A 252 2.66 15.08 14.88
C VAL A 252 4.06 15.70 14.90
N GLN A 253 5.00 15.09 15.61
CA GLN A 253 6.36 15.60 15.71
C GLN A 253 7.08 15.61 14.35
N ARG A 254 6.80 14.64 13.48
CA ARG A 254 7.35 14.60 12.11
C ARG A 254 6.79 15.71 11.23
N GLY A 255 5.52 16.08 11.41
CA GLY A 255 4.92 17.25 10.74
C GLY A 255 5.69 18.53 11.06
N ARG A 256 6.04 18.73 12.34
CA ARG A 256 6.85 19.87 12.82
C ARG A 256 8.28 19.83 12.27
N ASP A 257 8.94 18.68 12.35
CA ASP A 257 10.29 18.44 11.79
C ASP A 257 10.37 18.81 10.30
N HIS A 258 9.32 18.49 9.54
CA HIS A 258 9.23 18.76 8.12
C HIS A 258 8.71 20.17 7.78
N GLY A 259 8.48 21.02 8.79
CA GLY A 259 7.98 22.38 8.61
C GLY A 259 6.62 22.44 7.90
N LEU A 260 5.73 21.47 8.16
CA LEU A 260 4.40 21.50 7.56
C LEU A 260 3.61 22.70 8.13
N PRO A 261 2.95 23.51 7.27
CA PRO A 261 2.03 24.53 7.74
C PRO A 261 0.92 23.94 8.62
N PRO A 262 0.35 24.74 9.53
CA PRO A 262 -0.76 24.30 10.38
C PRO A 262 -1.98 23.84 9.58
N TYR A 263 -2.84 23.07 10.26
CA TYR A 263 -4.08 22.52 9.71
C TYR A 263 -4.95 23.58 9.00
N THR A 264 -5.16 24.73 9.63
CA THR A 264 -6.00 25.81 9.07
C THR A 264 -5.43 26.35 7.76
N LYS A 265 -4.11 26.38 7.59
CA LYS A 265 -3.49 26.81 6.34
C LYS A 265 -3.71 25.81 5.20
N TRP A 266 -3.65 24.52 5.49
CA TRP A 266 -3.94 23.49 4.48
C TRP A 266 -5.41 23.46 4.07
N ARG A 267 -6.33 23.79 4.98
CA ARG A 267 -7.73 24.01 4.62
C ARG A 267 -7.88 25.12 3.58
N GLU A 268 -7.21 26.25 3.77
CA GLU A 268 -7.22 27.36 2.78
C GLU A 268 -6.63 26.93 1.43
N VAL A 269 -5.51 26.20 1.43
CA VAL A 269 -4.90 25.66 0.20
C VAL A 269 -5.87 24.76 -0.56
N CYS A 270 -6.66 23.98 0.17
CA CYS A 270 -7.70 23.12 -0.37
C CYS A 270 -9.02 23.84 -0.72
N GLY A 271 -9.07 25.18 -0.60
CA GLY A 271 -10.26 25.97 -0.90
C GLY A 271 -11.42 25.73 0.08
N LEU A 272 -11.14 25.18 1.26
CA LEU A 272 -12.16 24.96 2.29
C LEU A 272 -12.46 26.26 3.05
N PRO A 273 -13.65 26.37 3.69
CA PRO A 273 -14.01 27.56 4.45
C PRO A 273 -12.97 27.94 5.50
N LYS A 274 -12.71 29.24 5.58
CA LYS A 274 -11.75 29.82 6.54
C LYS A 274 -12.21 29.54 7.96
N VAL A 275 -11.25 29.16 8.80
CA VAL A 275 -11.45 28.94 10.24
C VAL A 275 -10.93 30.16 10.97
N ASN A 276 -11.75 30.81 11.78
CA ASN A 276 -11.37 31.97 12.60
C ASN A 276 -11.18 31.59 14.07
N ASP A 277 -12.00 30.63 14.55
CA ASP A 277 -11.90 30.09 15.90
C ASP A 277 -12.33 28.62 15.94
N TYR A 278 -12.29 28.01 17.12
CA TYR A 278 -12.63 26.60 17.31
C TYR A 278 -14.09 26.26 16.98
N SER A 279 -15.01 27.23 17.01
CA SER A 279 -16.43 27.00 16.71
C SER A 279 -16.66 26.68 15.23
N ASP A 280 -15.85 27.25 14.34
CA ASP A 280 -15.89 26.99 12.90
C ASP A 280 -15.52 25.52 12.56
N LEU A 281 -14.91 24.79 13.51
CA LEU A 281 -14.51 23.40 13.34
C LEU A 281 -15.62 22.39 13.64
N ARG A 282 -16.76 22.79 14.23
CA ARG A 282 -17.84 21.87 14.65
C ARG A 282 -18.47 21.08 13.50
N HIS A 283 -18.43 21.62 12.29
CA HIS A 283 -18.91 20.91 11.10
C HIS A 283 -17.92 19.89 10.55
N TYR A 284 -16.68 19.90 11.01
CA TYR A 284 -15.60 19.08 10.48
C TYR A 284 -15.01 18.12 11.51
N LEU A 285 -15.08 18.44 12.80
CA LEU A 285 -14.49 17.66 13.89
C LEU A 285 -15.54 17.35 14.97
N PRO A 286 -15.45 16.19 15.65
CA PRO A 286 -16.26 15.94 16.84
C PRO A 286 -15.98 16.96 17.96
N GLU A 287 -17.00 17.39 18.69
CA GLU A 287 -16.88 18.44 19.73
C GLU A 287 -15.81 18.10 20.79
N HIS A 288 -15.80 16.86 21.29
CA HIS A 288 -14.81 16.42 22.27
C HIS A 288 -13.36 16.46 21.74
N VAL A 289 -13.15 16.40 20.42
CA VAL A 289 -11.82 16.57 19.80
C VAL A 289 -11.46 18.04 19.75
N ILE A 290 -12.41 18.91 19.40
CA ILE A 290 -12.23 20.37 19.41
C ILE A 290 -11.82 20.83 20.81
N ASP A 291 -12.51 20.36 21.85
CA ASP A 291 -12.19 20.69 23.25
C ASP A 291 -10.77 20.26 23.64
N ARG A 292 -10.35 19.06 23.22
CA ARG A 292 -8.99 18.56 23.47
C ARG A 292 -7.94 19.36 22.70
N LEU A 293 -8.21 19.75 21.46
CA LEU A 293 -7.33 20.61 20.68
C LEU A 293 -7.22 21.99 21.34
N ALA A 294 -8.32 22.59 21.78
CA ALA A 294 -8.31 23.86 22.50
C ALA A 294 -7.55 23.77 23.83
N ALA A 295 -7.64 22.64 24.54
CA ALA A 295 -6.87 22.40 25.76
C ALA A 295 -5.35 22.29 25.50
N VAL A 296 -4.94 21.71 24.37
CA VAL A 296 -3.52 21.51 24.02
C VAL A 296 -2.88 22.76 23.41
N TYR A 297 -3.56 23.41 22.47
CA TYR A 297 -3.04 24.57 21.73
C TYR A 297 -3.44 25.92 22.36
N GLY A 298 -4.33 25.90 23.35
CA GLY A 298 -4.86 27.10 24.02
C GLY A 298 -6.06 27.69 23.28
N PRO A 299 -6.89 28.51 23.96
CA PRO A 299 -8.15 29.04 23.40
C PRO A 299 -7.96 29.96 22.18
N GLY A 300 -6.79 30.57 22.00
CA GLY A 300 -6.43 31.36 20.82
C GLY A 300 -5.57 30.61 19.79
N GLY A 301 -5.28 29.32 20.02
CA GLY A 301 -4.30 28.53 19.27
C GLY A 301 -4.87 27.78 18.07
N VAL A 302 -6.05 28.14 17.55
CA VAL A 302 -6.69 27.41 16.44
C VAL A 302 -5.81 27.36 15.18
N HIS A 303 -5.00 28.40 14.97
CA HIS A 303 -4.08 28.49 13.84
C HIS A 303 -2.74 27.77 14.07
N GLU A 304 -2.50 27.24 15.27
CA GLU A 304 -1.27 26.49 15.62
C GLU A 304 -1.47 24.97 15.56
N ILE A 305 -2.68 24.50 15.27
CA ILE A 305 -3.01 23.07 15.28
C ILE A 305 -2.19 22.34 14.21
N ASP A 306 -1.42 21.33 14.63
CA ASP A 306 -0.66 20.48 13.71
C ASP A 306 -1.60 19.79 12.70
N LEU A 307 -1.20 19.80 11.42
CA LEU A 307 -1.99 19.25 10.33
C LEU A 307 -2.45 17.81 10.61
N PHE A 308 -1.56 16.94 11.09
CA PHE A 308 -1.91 15.55 11.31
C PHE A 308 -2.97 15.39 12.40
N ALA A 309 -2.86 16.15 13.50
CA ALA A 309 -3.74 16.01 14.66
C ALA A 309 -5.21 16.35 14.34
N ALA A 310 -5.45 17.43 13.59
CA ALA A 310 -6.81 17.77 13.17
C ALA A 310 -7.24 17.05 11.89
N GLY A 311 -6.36 16.90 10.89
CA GLY A 311 -6.72 16.30 9.60
C GLY A 311 -7.18 14.85 9.71
N ILE A 312 -6.58 14.04 10.60
CA ILE A 312 -7.02 12.67 10.86
C ILE A 312 -8.35 12.59 11.62
N SER A 313 -8.72 13.67 12.29
CA SER A 313 -9.90 13.75 13.15
C SER A 313 -11.14 14.27 12.39
N GLU A 314 -10.99 14.65 11.12
CA GLU A 314 -12.09 15.16 10.31
C GLU A 314 -13.15 14.08 10.03
N PHE A 315 -14.43 14.49 10.04
CA PHE A 315 -15.49 13.64 9.55
C PHE A 315 -15.23 13.26 8.08
N PRO A 316 -15.44 11.99 7.70
CA PRO A 316 -15.17 11.53 6.35
C PRO A 316 -16.06 12.23 5.33
N VAL A 317 -15.52 12.45 4.12
CA VAL A 317 -16.33 12.86 2.96
C VAL A 317 -17.29 11.74 2.56
N ASN A 318 -18.35 12.08 1.83
CA ASN A 318 -19.33 11.08 1.37
C ASN A 318 -18.65 9.98 0.53
N GLY A 319 -18.87 8.72 0.90
CA GLY A 319 -18.28 7.56 0.25
C GLY A 319 -16.77 7.36 0.42
N GLY A 320 -16.05 8.32 1.02
CA GLY A 320 -14.62 8.23 1.30
C GLY A 320 -14.33 7.86 2.76
N LEU A 321 -13.04 7.63 3.06
CA LEU A 321 -12.62 7.30 4.43
C LEU A 321 -12.06 8.50 5.19
N MET A 322 -11.59 9.54 4.49
CA MET A 322 -10.90 10.68 5.08
C MET A 322 -11.77 11.94 5.02
N GLY A 323 -11.50 12.89 5.90
CA GLY A 323 -12.09 14.21 5.79
C GLY A 323 -11.58 15.04 4.61
N PRO A 324 -12.21 16.21 4.38
CA PRO A 324 -11.98 17.01 3.18
C PRO A 324 -10.53 17.47 3.00
N THR A 325 -9.79 17.75 4.07
CA THR A 325 -8.41 18.24 3.98
C THR A 325 -7.47 17.15 3.49
N PHE A 326 -7.51 15.96 4.08
CA PHE A 326 -6.68 14.83 3.63
C PHE A 326 -7.12 14.31 2.26
N THR A 327 -8.42 14.25 1.98
CA THR A 327 -8.95 13.89 0.67
C THR A 327 -8.44 14.82 -0.43
N CYS A 328 -8.43 16.13 -0.21
CA CYS A 328 -7.84 17.11 -1.13
C CYS A 328 -6.35 16.82 -1.43
N VAL A 329 -5.53 16.67 -0.37
CA VAL A 329 -4.08 16.42 -0.53
C VAL A 329 -3.81 15.09 -1.26
N VAL A 330 -4.50 14.02 -0.85
CA VAL A 330 -4.31 12.68 -1.40
C VAL A 330 -4.75 12.62 -2.86
N SER A 331 -5.96 13.10 -3.17
CA SER A 331 -6.48 13.08 -4.54
C SER A 331 -5.64 13.92 -5.50
N HIS A 332 -5.16 15.09 -5.05
CA HIS A 332 -4.27 15.92 -5.86
C HIS A 332 -2.93 15.23 -6.17
N GLN A 333 -2.32 14.55 -5.18
CA GLN A 333 -1.10 13.79 -5.43
C GLN A 333 -1.31 12.66 -6.45
N PHE A 334 -2.38 11.86 -6.30
CA PHE A 334 -2.67 10.78 -7.24
C PHE A 334 -2.97 11.31 -8.64
N LYS A 335 -3.63 12.47 -8.77
CA LYS A 335 -3.81 13.11 -10.08
C LYS A 335 -2.47 13.42 -10.75
N LEU A 336 -1.51 13.96 -10.01
CA LEU A 336 -0.17 14.25 -10.54
C LEU A 336 0.61 12.97 -10.91
N LEU A 337 0.49 11.93 -10.10
CA LEU A 337 1.12 10.63 -10.37
C LEU A 337 0.54 9.94 -11.61
N LYS A 338 -0.77 10.10 -11.87
CA LYS A 338 -1.42 9.55 -13.07
C LYS A 338 -1.03 10.33 -14.33
N PHE A 339 -1.35 11.62 -14.35
CA PHE A 339 -1.25 12.44 -15.57
C PHE A 339 0.16 12.99 -15.83
N GLY A 340 1.02 13.03 -14.82
CA GLY A 340 2.43 13.42 -14.92
C GLY A 340 3.39 12.24 -15.15
N ASP A 341 2.89 11.01 -15.28
CA ASP A 341 3.71 9.84 -15.60
C ASP A 341 3.71 9.55 -17.11
N ARG A 342 4.87 9.74 -17.74
CA ARG A 342 5.10 9.43 -19.15
C ARG A 342 4.94 7.93 -19.44
N PHE A 343 5.14 7.07 -18.45
CA PHE A 343 5.03 5.62 -18.54
C PHE A 343 3.75 5.06 -17.90
N TRP A 344 2.77 5.92 -17.58
CA TRP A 344 1.43 5.49 -17.19
C TRP A 344 0.90 4.43 -18.17
N TYR A 345 0.35 3.33 -17.65
CA TYR A 345 0.06 2.17 -18.50
C TYR A 345 -0.95 2.42 -19.62
N GLU A 346 -1.84 3.42 -19.48
CA GLU A 346 -2.80 3.84 -20.54
C GLU A 346 -2.19 4.84 -21.54
N ASN A 347 -0.94 5.28 -21.35
CA ASN A 347 -0.29 6.21 -22.27
C ASN A 347 0.14 5.50 -23.57
N THR A 348 -0.62 5.69 -24.64
CA THR A 348 -0.32 5.13 -25.97
C THR A 348 0.64 5.99 -26.83
N HIS A 349 1.23 7.04 -26.27
CA HIS A 349 2.11 7.98 -26.97
C HIS A 349 3.53 8.01 -26.37
N ASN A 350 4.09 6.85 -26.04
CA ASN A 350 5.48 6.73 -25.60
C ASN A 350 6.20 5.52 -26.25
N PRO A 351 7.55 5.51 -26.32
CA PRO A 351 8.32 4.44 -26.98
C PRO A 351 8.10 3.04 -26.37
N GLY A 352 7.78 2.99 -25.08
CA GLY A 352 7.42 1.78 -24.36
C GLY A 352 5.92 1.70 -24.11
N LYS A 353 5.06 2.08 -25.04
CA LYS A 353 3.60 1.91 -24.86
C LYS A 353 3.19 0.44 -24.81
N PHE A 354 2.05 0.16 -24.20
CA PHE A 354 1.34 -1.10 -24.40
C PHE A 354 0.41 -0.96 -25.62
N SER A 355 0.09 -2.07 -26.29
CA SER A 355 -0.98 -2.08 -27.29
C SER A 355 -2.36 -1.94 -26.61
N ASN A 356 -3.40 -1.64 -27.39
CA ASN A 356 -4.75 -1.53 -26.84
C ASN A 356 -5.23 -2.87 -26.26
N GLU A 357 -4.84 -3.99 -26.89
CA GLU A 357 -5.15 -5.34 -26.43
C GLU A 357 -4.43 -5.66 -25.12
N GLN A 358 -3.15 -5.29 -25.00
CA GLN A 358 -2.38 -5.43 -23.75
C GLN A 358 -2.99 -4.59 -22.62
N ILE A 359 -3.40 -3.34 -22.90
CA ILE A 359 -4.09 -2.48 -21.94
C ILE A 359 -5.42 -3.10 -21.51
N ALA A 360 -6.23 -3.57 -22.45
CA ALA A 360 -7.50 -4.22 -22.16
C ALA A 360 -7.31 -5.49 -21.31
N SER A 361 -6.22 -6.24 -21.51
CA SER A 361 -5.89 -7.37 -20.66
C SER A 361 -5.42 -6.97 -19.27
N ILE A 362 -4.60 -5.92 -19.13
CA ILE A 362 -4.18 -5.37 -17.83
C ILE A 362 -5.40 -4.91 -17.03
N GLN A 363 -6.38 -4.28 -17.71
CA GLN A 363 -7.59 -3.75 -17.09
C GLN A 363 -8.53 -4.81 -16.47
N LYS A 364 -8.31 -6.09 -16.79
CA LYS A 364 -9.05 -7.21 -16.20
C LYS A 364 -8.50 -7.58 -14.82
N THR A 365 -7.21 -7.39 -14.60
CA THR A 365 -6.53 -7.86 -13.38
C THR A 365 -7.11 -7.19 -12.12
N THR A 366 -7.25 -7.99 -11.08
CA THR A 366 -7.58 -7.57 -9.71
C THR A 366 -6.54 -8.08 -8.73
N LEU A 367 -6.48 -7.52 -7.53
CA LEU A 367 -5.61 -8.03 -6.47
C LEU A 367 -6.02 -9.45 -6.03
N ALA A 368 -7.31 -9.80 -6.13
CA ALA A 368 -7.79 -11.17 -5.93
C ALA A 368 -7.17 -12.15 -6.95
N SER A 369 -7.16 -11.78 -8.23
CA SER A 369 -6.57 -12.59 -9.30
C SER A 369 -5.05 -12.77 -9.11
N LEU A 370 -4.37 -11.73 -8.60
CA LEU A 370 -2.95 -11.77 -8.28
C LEU A 370 -2.68 -12.76 -7.16
N LEU A 371 -3.50 -12.75 -6.11
CA LEU A 371 -3.41 -13.70 -5.00
C LEU A 371 -3.67 -15.14 -5.46
N CYS A 372 -4.75 -15.37 -6.23
CA CYS A 372 -5.11 -16.69 -6.73
C CYS A 372 -4.03 -17.38 -7.58
N ARG A 373 -3.26 -16.62 -8.38
CA ARG A 373 -2.23 -17.21 -9.26
C ARG A 373 -0.84 -17.35 -8.64
N ASN A 374 -0.61 -16.75 -7.47
CA ASN A 374 0.70 -16.68 -6.83
C ASN A 374 0.70 -17.21 -5.38
N SER A 375 -0.36 -17.89 -4.97
CA SER A 375 -0.48 -18.49 -3.64
C SER A 375 -1.42 -19.69 -3.67
N ASP A 376 -1.47 -20.45 -2.58
CA ASP A 376 -2.32 -21.64 -2.45
C ASP A 376 -3.79 -21.34 -2.10
N VAL A 377 -4.23 -20.08 -2.23
CA VAL A 377 -5.62 -19.69 -2.00
C VAL A 377 -6.54 -20.41 -2.99
N GLN A 378 -7.57 -21.09 -2.47
CA GLN A 378 -8.54 -21.82 -3.29
C GLN A 378 -9.82 -21.01 -3.55
N GLU A 379 -10.25 -20.21 -2.57
CA GLU A 379 -11.45 -19.38 -2.64
C GLU A 379 -11.22 -18.03 -1.96
N ILE A 380 -11.66 -16.96 -2.61
CA ILE A 380 -11.65 -15.60 -2.08
C ILE A 380 -12.77 -14.79 -2.73
N HIS A 381 -13.16 -13.66 -2.15
CA HIS A 381 -14.10 -12.74 -2.77
C HIS A 381 -13.40 -11.88 -3.85
N ARG A 382 -14.19 -11.31 -4.76
CA ARG A 382 -13.65 -10.65 -5.97
C ARG A 382 -12.95 -9.32 -5.68
N ASN A 383 -13.53 -8.51 -4.80
CA ASN A 383 -12.91 -7.26 -4.37
C ASN A 383 -12.34 -7.43 -2.96
N ILE A 384 -11.01 -7.57 -2.85
CA ILE A 384 -10.37 -7.83 -1.55
C ILE A 384 -10.22 -6.61 -0.64
N PHE A 385 -10.59 -5.43 -1.13
CA PHE A 385 -10.69 -4.23 -0.31
C PHE A 385 -12.05 -4.12 0.41
N GLU A 386 -12.98 -5.03 0.11
CA GLU A 386 -14.27 -5.16 0.80
C GLU A 386 -14.34 -6.51 1.49
N VAL A 387 -14.83 -6.52 2.73
CA VAL A 387 -15.04 -7.78 3.44
C VAL A 387 -16.15 -8.61 2.78
N GLU A 388 -16.13 -9.90 3.10
CA GLU A 388 -17.13 -10.85 2.64
C GLU A 388 -18.55 -10.42 3.03
N SER A 389 -19.45 -10.47 2.05
CA SER A 389 -20.86 -10.12 2.21
C SER A 389 -21.69 -10.82 1.12
N PRO A 390 -23.04 -10.80 1.20
CA PRO A 390 -23.87 -11.34 0.12
C PRO A 390 -23.59 -10.70 -1.26
N SER A 391 -23.13 -9.43 -1.30
CA SER A 391 -22.75 -8.73 -2.53
C SER A 391 -21.28 -8.93 -2.93
N ASN A 392 -20.43 -9.46 -2.04
CA ASN A 392 -19.04 -9.80 -2.30
C ASN A 392 -18.72 -11.19 -1.71
N PRO A 393 -19.36 -12.26 -2.20
CA PRO A 393 -19.20 -13.60 -1.66
C PRO A 393 -17.84 -14.19 -2.03
N ARG A 394 -17.36 -15.17 -1.27
CA ARG A 394 -16.23 -15.99 -1.70
C ARG A 394 -16.61 -16.82 -2.91
N VAL A 395 -15.69 -16.92 -3.85
CA VAL A 395 -15.82 -17.75 -5.05
C VAL A 395 -14.52 -18.51 -5.29
N PRO A 396 -14.56 -19.65 -6.00
CA PRO A 396 -13.36 -20.36 -6.40
C PRO A 396 -12.40 -19.49 -7.21
N CYS A 397 -11.10 -19.62 -6.94
CA CYS A 397 -10.06 -18.91 -7.69
C CYS A 397 -10.11 -19.20 -9.19
N SER A 398 -10.56 -20.40 -9.59
CA SER A 398 -10.78 -20.73 -11.01
C SER A 398 -11.82 -19.81 -11.68
N ALA A 399 -12.89 -19.43 -10.97
CA ALA A 399 -13.90 -18.49 -11.47
C ALA A 399 -13.35 -17.06 -11.56
N ILE A 400 -12.51 -16.64 -10.61
CA ILE A 400 -11.84 -15.33 -10.65
C ILE A 400 -10.89 -15.27 -11.85
N LEU A 401 -10.03 -16.27 -12.01
CA LEU A 401 -9.02 -16.30 -13.08
C LEU A 401 -9.67 -16.38 -14.47
N HIS A 402 -10.77 -17.11 -14.63
CA HIS A 402 -11.51 -17.15 -15.89
C HIS A 402 -11.93 -15.75 -16.41
N GLU A 403 -12.23 -14.82 -15.50
CA GLU A 403 -12.70 -13.47 -15.84
C GLU A 403 -11.60 -12.41 -15.88
N THR A 404 -10.59 -12.56 -15.00
CA THR A 404 -9.67 -11.47 -14.63
C THR A 404 -8.20 -11.75 -14.94
N ASP A 405 -7.88 -12.94 -15.47
CA ASP A 405 -6.48 -13.30 -15.73
C ASP A 405 -5.86 -12.49 -16.87
N LEU A 406 -4.54 -12.32 -16.77
CA LEU A 406 -3.73 -11.59 -17.72
C LEU A 406 -3.37 -12.50 -18.89
N ASP A 407 -3.76 -12.13 -20.12
CA ASP A 407 -3.37 -12.86 -21.31
C ASP A 407 -1.93 -12.52 -21.74
N VAL A 408 -0.99 -13.30 -21.21
CA VAL A 408 0.44 -13.19 -21.52
C VAL A 408 0.76 -13.45 -23.00
N ASN A 409 -0.18 -14.01 -23.79
CA ASN A 409 0.06 -14.26 -25.20
C ASN A 409 0.10 -12.98 -26.04
N LEU A 410 -0.43 -11.87 -25.50
CA LEU A 410 -0.44 -10.55 -26.15
C LEU A 410 0.93 -9.86 -26.20
N TRP A 411 1.98 -10.45 -25.64
CA TRP A 411 3.35 -9.94 -25.69
C TRP A 411 4.18 -10.74 -26.72
N PRO A 412 4.31 -10.27 -27.96
CA PRO A 412 4.75 -11.05 -29.13
C PRO A 412 6.16 -11.63 -29.02
#